data_AF-A0A443QCY4-F1
#
_entry.id   AF-A0A443QCY4-F1
#
_cell.length_a   1.000
_cell.length_b   1.000
_cell.length_c   1.000
_cell.angle_alpha   90.00
_cell.angle_beta   90.00
_cell.angle_gamma   90.00
#
_symmetry.space_group_name_H-M   'P 1'
#
loop_
_entity.id
_entity.type
_entity.pdbx_description
1 polymer ?
#
loop_
_entity_poly.entity_id
_entity_poly.type
_entity_poly.pdbx_seq_one_letter_code
_entity_poly.pdbx_strand_id
1 'polypeptide(L)' 'MEKLSLKKKNVVTYFNEKYSKMKYSNLPIIDVGTKKKLEWYPVKVCELLPNQYVTKLQAPHVLSEITTAVTRQ' A
#
# COMPACT_ATOMS: atom_id res chain seq x y z
N MET A 1 9.93 24.86 15.66
CA MET A 1 8.66 24.12 15.46
C MET A 1 8.15 24.46 14.07
N GLU A 2 8.26 23.53 13.12
CA GLU A 2 7.84 23.76 11.75
C GLU A 2 6.31 23.82 11.68
N LYS A 3 5.77 24.99 11.34
CA LYS A 3 4.33 25.22 11.19
C LYS A 3 3.82 24.29 10.07
N LEU A 4 3.02 23.28 10.42
CA LEU A 4 2.21 22.53 9.46
C LEU A 4 1.14 23.48 8.89
N SER A 5 1.53 24.24 7.88
CA SER A 5 0.62 24.92 6.99
C SER A 5 -0.31 23.87 6.39
N LEU A 6 -1.61 23.99 6.62
CA LEU A 6 -2.66 23.10 6.12
C LEU A 6 -2.84 23.27 4.59
N LYS A 7 -1.75 23.14 3.83
CA LYS A 7 -1.76 23.18 2.36
C LYS A 7 -2.19 21.81 1.87
N LYS A 8 -3.25 21.77 1.06
CA LYS A 8 -3.59 20.59 0.25
C LYS A 8 -2.39 20.29 -0.66
N LYS A 9 -1.59 19.29 -0.30
CA LYS A 9 -0.47 18.80 -1.10
C LYS A 9 -0.87 17.49 -1.75
N ASN A 10 -0.46 17.30 -3.00
CA ASN A 10 -0.53 16.01 -3.66
C ASN A 10 0.43 15.04 -2.95
N VAL A 11 0.00 13.80 -2.75
CA VAL A 11 0.79 12.73 -2.13
C VAL A 11 2.15 12.58 -2.82
N VAL A 12 2.19 12.63 -4.16
CA VAL A 12 3.44 12.52 -4.93
C VAL A 12 4.40 13.67 -4.58
N THR A 13 3.88 14.90 -4.51
CA THR A 13 4.67 16.09 -4.16
C THR A 13 5.20 15.99 -2.73
N TYR A 14 4.36 15.60 -1.77
CA TYR A 14 4.77 15.42 -0.37
C TYR A 14 5.89 14.37 -0.23
N PHE A 15 5.76 13.24 -0.92
CA PHE A 15 6.77 12.18 -0.86
C PHE A 15 8.08 12.56 -1.56
N ASN A 16 8.01 13.31 -2.66
CA ASN A 16 9.19 13.82 -3.36
C ASN A 16 9.96 14.84 -2.50
N GLU A 17 9.26 15.69 -1.76
CA GLU A 17 9.86 16.70 -0.89
C GLU A 17 10.44 16.11 0.40
N LYS A 18 9.72 15.17 1.02
CA LYS A 18 10.08 14.67 2.37
C LYS A 18 10.95 13.43 2.37
N TYR A 19 10.83 12.59 1.35
CA TYR A 19 11.55 11.32 1.27
C TYR A 19 12.45 11.29 0.04
N SER A 20 11.95 10.77 -1.08
CA SER A 20 12.75 10.59 -2.29
C SER A 20 11.87 10.67 -3.54
N LYS A 21 12.50 10.95 -4.69
CA LYS A 21 11.79 11.08 -5.96
C LYS A 21 11.08 9.78 -6.33
N MET A 22 9.76 9.85 -6.41
CA MET A 22 8.90 8.72 -6.72
C MET A 22 9.06 8.32 -8.19
N LYS A 23 9.47 7.07 -8.43
CA LYS A 23 9.69 6.54 -9.79
C LYS A 23 8.39 6.23 -10.54
N TYR A 24 7.29 5.97 -9.84
CA TYR A 24 6.04 5.51 -10.41
C TYR A 24 4.85 6.37 -9.97
N SER A 25 4.82 7.63 -10.43
CA SER A 25 3.73 8.56 -10.13
C SER A 25 2.38 8.19 -10.75
N ASN A 26 2.39 7.31 -11.75
CA ASN A 26 1.18 6.93 -12.50
C ASN A 26 0.48 5.71 -11.91
N LEU A 27 1.04 5.10 -10.86
CA LEU A 27 0.42 3.98 -10.16
C LEU A 27 -0.67 4.49 -9.19
N PRO A 28 -1.66 3.64 -8.87
CA PRO A 28 -2.69 4.02 -7.91
C PRO A 28 -2.09 4.35 -6.54
N ILE A 29 -2.82 5.19 -5.81
CA ILE A 29 -2.52 5.51 -4.42
C ILE A 29 -3.45 4.66 -3.55
N ILE A 30 -2.90 4.05 -2.51
CA ILE A 30 -3.63 3.22 -1.56
C ILE A 30 -4.12 4.10 -0.42
N ASP A 31 -5.41 4.00 -0.08
CA ASP A 31 -5.94 4.49 1.19
C ASP A 31 -5.88 3.37 2.22
N VAL A 32 -5.04 3.54 3.24
CA VAL A 32 -4.91 2.63 4.39
C VAL A 32 -5.55 3.19 5.65
N GLY A 33 -6.26 4.31 5.51
CA GLY A 33 -6.91 5.00 6.59
C GLY A 33 -8.12 4.24 7.15
N THR A 34 -8.77 4.87 8.12
CA THR A 34 -10.07 4.44 8.62
C THR A 34 -11.17 5.30 8.03
N LYS A 35 -12.43 4.89 8.18
CA LYS A 35 -13.61 5.68 7.75
C LYS A 35 -13.60 7.14 8.27
N LYS A 36 -12.91 7.40 9.40
CA LYS A 36 -12.82 8.73 10.02
C LYS A 36 -11.58 9.52 9.61
N LYS A 37 -10.54 8.85 9.14
CA LYS A 37 -9.25 9.46 8.82
C LYS A 37 -8.64 8.74 7.62
N LEU A 38 -8.61 9.44 6.49
CA LEU A 38 -7.98 8.97 5.27
C LEU A 38 -6.46 9.06 5.42
N GLU A 39 -5.75 8.02 5.02
CA GLU A 39 -4.30 8.01 4.99
C GLU A 39 -3.82 7.41 3.67
N TRP A 40 -3.14 8.23 2.88
CA TRP A 40 -2.80 7.88 1.52
C TRP A 40 -1.31 7.57 1.36
N TYR A 41 -1.03 6.38 0.83
CA TYR A 41 0.33 5.91 0.58
C TYR A 41 0.46 5.43 -0.87
N PRO A 42 1.58 5.77 -1.53
CA PRO A 42 1.94 5.16 -2.81
C PRO A 42 2.10 3.64 -2.66
N VAL A 43 1.62 2.85 -3.63
CA VAL A 43 1.75 1.37 -3.60
C VAL A 43 3.18 0.92 -3.32
N LYS A 44 4.18 1.62 -3.88
CA LYS A 44 5.60 1.26 -3.74
C LYS A 44 6.10 1.25 -2.30
N VAL A 45 5.51 2.07 -1.42
CA VAL A 45 5.94 2.14 -0.01
C VAL A 45 5.14 1.20 0.89
N CYS A 46 4.19 0.45 0.32
CA CYS A 46 3.37 -0.52 1.03
C CYS A 46 3.92 -1.93 0.78
N GLU A 47 4.16 -2.65 1.86
CA GLU A 47 4.55 -4.05 1.83
C GLU A 47 3.45 -4.90 2.45
N LEU A 48 3.24 -6.10 1.90
CA LEU A 48 2.34 -7.07 2.50
C LEU A 48 3.03 -7.69 3.71
N LEU A 49 2.31 -7.72 4.84
CA LEU A 49 2.84 -8.38 6.02
C LEU A 49 2.87 -9.90 5.79
N PRO A 50 3.93 -10.60 6.24
CA PRO A 50 3.97 -12.05 6.17
C PRO A 50 2.87 -12.66 7.05
N ASN A 51 2.42 -13.86 6.69
CA ASN A 51 1.44 -14.65 7.45
C ASN A 51 0.05 -13.99 7.60
N GLN A 52 -0.35 -13.11 6.67
CA GLN A 52 -1.73 -12.62 6.62
C GLN A 52 -2.67 -13.70 6.07
N TYR A 53 -3.74 -13.99 6.81
CA TYR A 53 -4.77 -14.93 6.40
C TYR A 53 -5.60 -14.38 5.25
N VAL A 54 -5.77 -15.19 4.20
CA VAL A 54 -6.69 -14.89 3.10
C VAL A 54 -8.10 -15.28 3.53
N THR A 55 -8.92 -14.30 3.87
CA THR A 55 -10.30 -14.53 4.36
C THR A 55 -11.33 -14.64 3.23
N LYS A 56 -11.00 -14.18 2.02
CA LYS A 56 -11.90 -14.22 0.87
C LYS A 56 -11.77 -15.53 0.11
N LEU A 57 -12.91 -16.03 -0.38
CA LEU A 57 -12.93 -17.17 -1.27
C LEU A 57 -12.11 -16.85 -2.52
N GLN A 58 -11.13 -17.69 -2.80
CA GLN A 58 -10.29 -17.58 -3.99
C GLN A 58 -10.81 -18.51 -5.08
N ALA A 59 -10.51 -18.17 -6.33
CA ALA A 59 -10.81 -19.07 -7.44
C ALA A 59 -10.03 -20.39 -7.29
N PRO A 60 -10.58 -21.54 -7.74
CA PRO A 60 -9.97 -22.85 -7.53
C PRO A 60 -8.51 -22.96 -7.99
N HIS A 61 -8.14 -22.31 -9.09
CA HIS A 61 -6.77 -22.31 -9.61
C HIS A 61 -5.78 -21.59 -8.67
N VAL A 62 -6.19 -20.46 -8.08
CA VAL A 62 -5.38 -19.69 -7.12
C VAL A 62 -5.14 -20.51 -5.86
N LEU A 63 -6.15 -21.24 -5.39
CA LEU A 63 -6.01 -22.14 -4.23
C LEU A 63 -4.97 -23.23 -4.50
N SER A 64 -4.98 -23.85 -5.68
CA SER A 64 -4.01 -24.88 -6.03
C SER A 64 -2.56 -24.36 -6.04
N GLU A 65 -2.35 -23.13 -6.50
CA GLU A 65 -1.02 -22.49 -6.49
C GLU A 65 -0.56 -22.18 -5.07
N ILE A 66 -1.45 -21.62 -4.23
CA ILE A 66 -1.15 -21.31 -2.82
C ILE A 66 -0.80 -22.59 -2.05
N THR A 67 -1.58 -23.66 -2.17
CA THR A 67 -1.31 -24.93 -1.47
C THR A 67 0.03 -25.54 -1.90
N THR A 68 0.35 -25.47 -3.20
CA THR A 68 1.63 -25.95 -3.73
C THR A 68 2.82 -25.15 -3.18
N ALA A 69 2.67 -23.82 -3.04
CA ALA A 69 3.71 -22.97 -2.50
C ALA A 69 3.94 -23.20 -0.99
N VAL A 70 2.88 -23.43 -0.21
CA VAL A 70 2.97 -23.70 1.24
C VAL A 70 3.63 -25.06 1.51
N THR A 71 3.38 -26.07 0.67
CA THR A 71 3.92 -27.44 0.89
C THR A 71 5.42 -27.54 0.59
N ARG A 72 6.01 -26.54 -0.07
CA ARG A 72 7.44 -26.51 -0.44
C ARG A 72 8.33 -25.78 0.57
N GLN A 73 7.74 -25.16 1.59
CA GLN A 73 8.46 -24.56 2.72
C GLN A 73 8.61 -25.56 3.86
#